data_AF-A0A8X6P9X0-F1
#
_entry.id   AF-A0A8X6P9X0-F1
#
_cell.length_a   1.000
_cell.length_b   1.000
_cell.length_c   1.000
_cell.angle_alpha   90.00
_cell.angle_beta   90.00
_cell.angle_gamma   90.00
#
_symmetry.space_group_name_H-M   'P 1'
#
loop_
_entity.id
_entity.type
_entity.pdbx_description
1 polymer ?
#
loop_
_entity_poly.entity_id
_entity_poly.type
_entity_poly.pdbx_seq_one_letter_code
_entity_poly.pdbx_strand_id
1 'polypeptide(L)'
;MEINEIRVLMKDEFHRGATTRHAVANINSVFGIQVATNATVAHWLKKFRSGDFDLSNAPRSRPMTQVDNDFLKANVEANSSLSARELSLMYNVSKQTIFGANR
;
A
#
# COMPACT_ATOMS: atom_id res chain seq x y z
N MET A 1 3.92 -11.04 14.94
CA MET A 1 3.79 -9.69 15.50
C MET A 1 2.84 -8.95 14.61
N GLU A 2 1.68 -8.60 15.13
CA GLU A 2 0.67 -7.93 14.33
C GLU A 2 1.08 -6.47 14.16
N ILE A 3 1.17 -5.98 12.92
CA ILE A 3 1.52 -4.59 12.60
C ILE A 3 0.65 -3.59 13.39
N ASN A 4 -0.57 -4.00 13.74
CA ASN A 4 -1.52 -3.21 14.52
C ASN A 4 -1.08 -2.99 15.97
N GLU A 5 -0.36 -3.93 16.60
CA GLU A 5 0.11 -3.80 17.99
C GLU A 5 1.12 -2.65 18.12
N ILE A 6 2.07 -2.57 17.20
CA ILE A 6 3.05 -1.48 17.15
C ILE A 6 2.35 -0.13 16.93
N ARG A 7 1.32 -0.08 16.07
CA ARG A 7 0.57 1.15 15.79
C ARG A 7 -0.23 1.65 16.98
N VAL A 8 -0.80 0.74 17.78
CA VAL A 8 -1.46 1.07 19.05
C VAL A 8 -0.46 1.72 20.01
N LEU A 9 0.75 1.18 20.14
CA LEU A 9 1.79 1.78 20.98
C LEU A 9 2.26 3.14 20.44
N MET A 10 2.42 3.30 19.12
CA MET A 10 2.71 4.61 18.52
C MET A 10 1.63 5.64 18.85
N LYS A 11 0.35 5.23 18.85
CA LYS A 11 -0.77 6.10 19.23
C LYS A 11 -0.73 6.45 20.72
N ASP A 12 -0.43 5.49 21.59
CA ASP A 12 -0.28 5.74 23.03
C ASP A 12 0.86 6.74 23.32
N GLU A 13 2.05 6.52 22.74
CA GLU A 13 3.20 7.43 22.84
C GLU A 13 2.89 8.85 22.33
N PHE A 14 2.07 8.96 21.27
CA PHE A 14 1.60 10.25 20.79
C PHE A 14 0.75 10.99 21.85
N HIS A 15 -0.17 10.31 22.52
CA HIS A 15 -0.99 10.91 23.60
C HIS A 15 -0.15 11.25 24.84
N ARG A 16 0.94 10.51 25.09
CA ARG A 16 1.93 10.85 26.13
C ARG A 16 2.80 12.07 25.78
N GLY A 17 2.68 12.61 24.57
CA GLY A 17 3.49 13.73 24.09
C GLY A 17 4.94 13.35 23.82
N ALA A 18 5.22 12.06 23.58
CA ALA A 18 6.57 11.61 23.31
C ALA A 18 7.11 12.15 21.98
N THR A 19 8.40 12.46 21.94
CA THR A 19 9.10 12.75 20.68
C THR A 19 9.27 11.46 19.88
N THR A 20 9.48 11.56 18.56
CA THR A 20 9.75 10.40 17.70
C THR A 20 10.87 9.52 18.26
N ARG A 21 11.95 10.13 18.75
CA ARG A 21 13.11 9.41 19.29
C ARG A 21 12.75 8.63 20.55
N HIS A 22 11.98 9.23 21.47
CA HIS A 22 11.53 8.55 22.69
C HIS A 22 10.53 7.43 22.36
N ALA A 23 9.56 7.68 21.49
CA ALA A 23 8.60 6.67 21.07
C ALA A 23 9.30 5.46 20.42
N VAL A 24 10.31 5.67 19.56
CA VAL A 24 11.11 4.57 18.99
C VAL A 24 11.82 3.76 20.07
N ALA A 25 12.44 4.43 21.05
CA ALA A 25 13.15 3.75 22.13
C ALA A 25 12.19 2.95 23.02
N ASN A 26 11.05 3.52 23.40
CA ASN A 26 10.03 2.87 24.22
C ASN A 26 9.39 1.68 23.51
N ILE A 27 9.04 1.83 22.23
CA ILE A 27 8.46 0.73 21.46
C ILE A 27 9.46 -0.41 21.32
N ASN A 28 10.71 -0.12 20.94
CA ASN A 28 11.72 -1.16 20.77
C ASN A 28 12.13 -1.83 22.09
N SER A 29 12.02 -1.13 23.23
CA SER A 29 12.28 -1.74 24.55
C SER A 29 11.21 -2.75 24.95
N VAL A 30 9.94 -2.52 24.58
CA VAL A 30 8.83 -3.47 24.83
C VAL A 30 9.03 -4.78 24.08
N PHE A 31 9.51 -4.73 22.83
CA PHE A 31 9.63 -5.91 21.98
C PHE A 31 11.03 -6.55 21.96
N GLY A 32 12.05 -5.91 22.54
CA GLY A 32 13.43 -6.42 22.59
C GLY A 32 14.13 -6.53 21.23
N ILE A 33 13.47 -6.12 20.15
CA ILE A 33 13.95 -6.11 18.76
C ILE A 33 13.69 -4.71 18.20
N GLN A 34 14.53 -4.24 17.27
CA GLN A 34 14.28 -2.99 16.54
C GLN A 34 13.12 -3.15 15.54
N VAL A 35 11.90 -3.09 16.05
CA VAL A 35 10.65 -3.24 15.26
C VAL A 35 10.13 -1.91 14.72
N ALA A 36 10.44 -0.81 15.42
CA ALA A 36 10.05 0.54 15.05
C ALA A 36 11.27 1.35 14.62
N THR A 37 11.20 1.91 13.41
CA THR A 37 12.20 2.85 12.89
C THR A 37 11.74 4.29 13.06
N ASN A 38 12.69 5.23 13.12
CA ASN A 38 12.38 6.68 13.17
C ASN A 38 11.45 7.12 12.05
N ALA A 39 11.65 6.62 10.82
CA ALA A 39 10.81 6.96 9.68
C ALA A 39 9.36 6.51 9.87
N THR A 40 9.16 5.27 10.36
CA THR A 40 7.84 4.71 10.60
C THR A 40 7.12 5.48 11.70
N VAL A 41 7.77 5.70 12.85
CA VAL A 41 7.17 6.43 13.97
C VAL A 41 6.86 7.87 13.58
N ALA A 42 7.77 8.56 12.88
CA ALA A 42 7.54 9.93 12.42
C ALA A 42 6.32 10.04 11.48
N HIS A 43 6.16 9.08 10.57
CA HIS A 43 5.00 9.03 9.68
C HIS A 43 3.69 8.93 10.46
N TRP A 44 3.61 8.02 11.43
CA TRP A 44 2.43 7.82 12.27
C TRP A 44 2.13 9.02 13.17
N LEU A 45 3.15 9.59 13.82
CA LEU A 45 2.98 10.80 14.63
C LEU A 45 2.50 11.98 13.77
N LYS A 46 2.96 12.11 12.53
CA LYS A 46 2.45 13.12 11.59
C LYS A 46 0.97 12.88 11.26
N LYS A 47 0.57 11.62 11.01
CA LYS A 47 -0.82 11.22 10.76
C LYS A 47 -1.73 11.56 11.95
N PHE A 48 -1.30 11.29 13.17
CA PHE A 48 -2.04 11.64 14.39
C PHE A 48 -2.13 13.15 14.61
N ARG A 49 -1.10 13.92 14.26
CA ARG A 49 -1.15 15.39 14.29
C ARG A 49 -2.17 15.98 13.33
N SER A 50 -2.47 15.31 12.22
CA SER A 50 -3.57 15.71 11.32
C SER A 50 -4.95 15.25 11.80
N GLY A 51 -5.06 14.65 12.98
CA GLY A 51 -6.33 14.16 13.55
C GLY A 51 -6.78 12.80 12.99
N ASP A 52 -5.97 12.14 12.18
CA ASP A 52 -6.27 10.82 11.62
C ASP A 52 -5.68 9.74 12.54
N PHE A 53 -6.56 9.07 13.28
CA PHE A 53 -6.22 8.00 14.22
C PHE A 53 -6.54 6.60 13.69
N ASP A 54 -6.85 6.48 12.39
CA ASP A 54 -7.09 5.17 11.79
C ASP A 54 -5.79 4.37 11.76
N LEU A 55 -5.79 3.21 12.42
CA LEU A 55 -4.65 2.30 12.47
C LEU A 55 -4.61 1.34 11.29
N SER A 56 -5.64 1.35 10.43
CA SER A 56 -5.69 0.54 9.23
C SER A 56 -4.66 1.01 8.20
N ASN A 57 -4.27 0.09 7.31
CA ASN A 57 -3.64 0.52 6.07
C ASN A 57 -4.72 1.16 5.20
N ALA A 58 -4.47 2.38 4.73
CA ALA A 58 -5.24 2.90 3.60
C ALA A 58 -5.24 1.83 2.50
N PRO A 59 -6.38 1.60 1.82
CA PRO A 59 -6.44 0.65 0.74
C PRO A 59 -5.31 0.98 -0.22
N ARG A 60 -4.40 0.01 -0.42
CA ARG A 60 -3.34 0.17 -1.40
C ARG A 60 -4.04 0.28 -2.74
N SER A 61 -4.15 1.51 -3.25
CA SER A 61 -4.66 1.72 -4.59
C SER A 61 -3.68 1.03 -5.52
N ARG A 62 -4.03 -0.17 -6.00
CA ARG A 62 -3.41 -0.70 -7.21
C ARG A 62 -3.68 0.36 -8.28
N PRO A 63 -2.71 0.70 -9.14
CA PRO A 63 -2.99 1.56 -10.29
C PRO A 63 -4.24 1.00 -10.97
N MET A 64 -5.27 1.84 -11.17
CA MET A 64 -6.47 1.40 -11.86
C MET A 64 -6.02 0.80 -13.19
N THR A 65 -6.38 -0.46 -13.44
CA THR A 65 -6.11 -1.09 -14.73
C THR A 65 -6.83 -0.23 -15.77
N GLN A 66 -6.08 0.38 -16.70
CA GLN A 66 -6.66 1.24 -17.74
C GLN A 66 -7.54 0.45 -18.73
N VAL A 67 -7.52 -0.87 -18.64
CA VAL A 67 -8.29 -1.78 -19.49
C VAL A 67 -9.14 -2.67 -18.60
N ASP A 68 -10.41 -2.83 -18.99
CA ASP A 68 -11.31 -3.80 -18.41
C ASP A 68 -10.84 -5.22 -18.74
N ASN A 69 -10.53 -6.00 -17.71
CA ASN A 69 -10.04 -7.36 -17.83
C ASN A 69 -11.06 -8.30 -18.46
N ASP A 70 -12.35 -8.11 -18.20
CA ASP A 70 -13.40 -8.97 -18.75
C ASP A 70 -13.54 -8.74 -20.24
N PHE A 71 -13.43 -7.47 -20.66
CA PHE A 71 -13.45 -7.09 -22.08
C PHE A 71 -12.20 -7.55 -22.84
N LEU A 72 -11.03 -7.47 -22.19
CA LEU A 72 -9.77 -8.02 -22.71
C LEU A 72 -9.87 -9.54 -22.90
N LYS A 73 -10.38 -10.24 -21.88
CA LYS A 73 -10.54 -11.68 -21.88
C LYS A 73 -11.50 -12.15 -22.96
N ALA A 74 -12.64 -11.48 -23.14
CA ALA A 74 -13.59 -11.77 -24.21
C ALA A 74 -12.96 -11.66 -25.61
N ASN A 75 -12.07 -10.66 -25.83
CA ASN A 75 -11.38 -10.51 -27.12
C ASN A 75 -10.36 -11.62 -27.37
N VAL A 76 -9.61 -12.03 -26.34
CA VAL A 76 -8.64 -13.14 -26.45
C VAL A 76 -9.36 -14.48 -26.66
N GLU A 77 -10.50 -14.70 -25.99
CA GLU A 77 -11.32 -15.90 -26.16
C GLU A 77 -11.99 -15.95 -27.53
N ALA A 78 -12.48 -14.82 -28.04
CA ALA A 78 -13.07 -14.72 -29.37
C ALA A 78 -12.01 -14.87 -30.49
N ASN A 79 -10.79 -14.41 -30.25
CA ASN A 79 -9.71 -14.51 -31.21
C ASN A 79 -8.35 -14.67 -30.52
N SER A 80 -7.96 -15.93 -30.30
CA SER A 80 -6.71 -16.30 -29.63
C SER A 80 -5.45 -15.94 -30.43
N SER A 81 -5.59 -15.52 -31.69
CA SER A 81 -4.46 -15.07 -32.52
C SER A 81 -4.09 -13.61 -32.30
N LEU A 82 -4.89 -12.84 -31.56
CA LEU A 82 -4.59 -11.44 -31.25
C LEU A 82 -3.35 -11.33 -30.37
N SER A 83 -2.33 -10.65 -30.90
CA SER A 83 -1.11 -10.36 -30.17
C SER A 83 -1.31 -9.23 -29.15
N ALA A 84 -0.49 -9.19 -28.11
CA ALA A 84 -0.46 -8.09 -27.16
C ALA A 84 -0.20 -6.72 -27.83
N ARG A 85 0.43 -6.70 -29.02
CA ARG A 85 0.63 -5.48 -29.81
C ARG A 85 -0.69 -4.99 -30.42
N GLU A 86 -1.48 -5.88 -30.98
CA GLU A 86 -2.79 -5.53 -31.56
C GLU A 86 -3.76 -5.10 -30.47
N LEU A 87 -3.78 -5.80 -29.34
CA LEU A 87 -4.55 -5.41 -28.16
C LEU A 87 -4.11 -4.01 -27.67
N SER A 88 -2.82 -3.75 -27.57
CA SER A 88 -2.33 -2.43 -27.13
C SER A 88 -2.79 -1.29 -28.04
N LEU A 89 -2.87 -1.54 -29.35
CA LEU A 89 -3.38 -0.56 -30.32
C LEU A 89 -4.90 -0.37 -30.19
N MET A 90 -5.66 -1.47 -30.06
CA MET A 90 -7.12 -1.41 -29.92
C MET A 90 -7.56 -0.67 -28.66
N TYR A 91 -6.87 -0.90 -27.54
CA TYR A 91 -7.17 -0.26 -26.26
C TYR A 91 -6.44 1.07 -26.05
N ASN A 92 -5.59 1.50 -27.00
CA ASN A 92 -4.75 2.68 -26.89
C ASN A 92 -3.96 2.75 -25.57
N VAL A 93 -3.40 1.61 -25.13
CA VAL A 93 -2.58 1.50 -23.93
C VAL A 93 -1.21 0.93 -24.25
N SER A 94 -0.27 1.02 -23.32
CA SER A 94 1.03 0.35 -23.50
C SER A 94 0.88 -1.17 -23.46
N LYS A 95 1.77 -1.90 -24.16
CA LYS A 95 1.84 -3.37 -24.07
C LYS A 95 2.01 -3.86 -22.64
N GLN A 96 2.72 -3.10 -21.79
CA GLN A 96 2.89 -3.41 -20.36
C GLN A 96 1.55 -3.41 -19.61
N THR A 97 0.62 -2.54 -20.01
CA THR A 97 -0.73 -2.49 -19.43
C THR A 97 -1.53 -3.74 -19.82
N ILE A 98 -1.43 -4.19 -21.09
CA ILE A 98 -2.05 -5.44 -21.56
C ILE A 98 -1.50 -6.67 -20.82
N PHE A 99 -0.17 -6.75 -20.64
CA PHE A 99 0.44 -7.86 -19.88
C PHE A 99 0.10 -7.82 -18.38
N GLY A 100 -0.04 -6.64 -17.80
CA GLY A 100 -0.41 -6.47 -16.38
C GLY A 100 -1.87 -6.76 -16.08
N ALA A 101 -2.74 -6.64 -17.09
CA ALA A 101 -4.17 -6.90 -17.03
C ALA A 101 -4.52 -8.40 -17.03
N ASN A 102 -3.79 -9.22 -17.81
CA ASN A 102 -4.06 -10.66 -17.98
C ASN A 102 -3.41 -11.56 -16.92
N ARG A 103 -3.21 -11.06 -15.69
CA ARG A 103 -2.53 -11.75 -14.58
C ARG A 103 -3.42 -11.84 -13.36
#